data_AF-A0AA90NJV3-F1
#
_entry.id   AF-A0AA90NJV3-F1
#
_cell.length_a   1.000
_cell.length_b   1.000
_cell.length_c   1.000
_cell.angle_alpha   90.00
_cell.angle_beta   90.00
_cell.angle_gamma   90.00
#
_symmetry.space_group_name_H-M   'P 1'
#
loop_
_entity.id
_entity.type
_entity.pdbx_description
1 polymer ?
#
loop_
_entity_poly.entity_id
_entity_poly.type
_entity_poly.pdbx_seq_one_letter_code
_entity_poly.pdbx_strand_id
1 'polypeptide(L)'
;MNDALDVLAYIAAAIGGAVCAVGATMYLYLYVGAVPLPISAIGFGALLAGISVACRRLGGEARFAAIPVIAFLVVVVVFLLGGPGNSIMYTDWRLPLLLVCGIGMPVAAGYLASSDE
;
A
#
# COMPACT_ATOMS: atom_id res chain seq x y z
N MET A 1 4.23 1.97 -26.75
CA MET A 1 4.80 2.44 -25.48
C MET A 1 6.26 2.03 -25.49
N ASN A 2 7.21 2.91 -25.15
CA ASN A 2 8.64 2.55 -25.18
C ASN A 2 8.97 1.69 -23.95
N ASP A 3 9.76 0.62 -24.11
CA ASP A 3 10.16 -0.26 -23.00
C ASP A 3 10.68 0.51 -21.77
N ALA A 4 11.37 1.63 -22.00
CA ALA A 4 11.88 2.50 -20.94
C ALA A 4 10.79 3.16 -20.07
N LEU A 5 9.66 3.56 -20.65
CA LEU A 5 8.55 4.18 -19.90
C LEU A 5 7.83 3.16 -19.03
N ASP A 6 7.66 1.94 -19.53
CA ASP A 6 7.02 0.85 -18.78
C ASP A 6 7.89 0.44 -17.59
N VAL A 7 9.20 0.35 -17.77
CA VAL A 7 10.16 0.12 -16.69
C VAL A 7 10.10 1.23 -15.64
N LEU A 8 10.06 2.50 -16.05
CA LEU A 8 9.95 3.62 -15.11
C LEU A 8 8.64 3.59 -14.33
N ALA A 9 7.52 3.26 -14.98
CA ALA A 9 6.23 3.11 -14.32
C ALA A 9 6.26 1.97 -13.28
N TYR A 10 6.87 0.82 -13.61
CA TYR A 10 7.05 -0.28 -12.67
C TYR A 10 7.88 0.11 -11.45
N ILE A 11 9.00 0.78 -11.66
CA ILE A 11 9.88 1.24 -10.58
C ILE A 11 9.15 2.25 -9.70
N ALA A 12 8.49 3.25 -10.29
CA ALA A 12 7.73 4.26 -9.57
C ALA A 12 6.59 3.64 -8.75
N ALA A 13 5.88 2.66 -9.30
CA ALA A 13 4.82 1.94 -8.61
C ALA A 13 5.35 1.13 -7.42
N ALA A 14 6.46 0.40 -7.61
CA ALA A 14 7.09 -0.37 -6.54
C ALA A 14 7.58 0.55 -5.40
N ILE A 15 8.24 1.66 -5.75
CA ILE A 15 8.68 2.66 -4.77
C ILE A 15 7.48 3.27 -4.05
N GLY A 16 6.42 3.65 -4.78
CA GLY A 16 5.20 4.20 -4.21
C GLY A 16 4.54 3.24 -3.22
N GLY A 17 4.47 1.95 -3.56
CA GLY A 17 3.98 0.90 -2.67
C GLY A 17 4.81 0.75 -1.40
N ALA A 18 6.14 0.73 -1.55
CA ALA A 18 7.07 0.65 -0.42
C ALA A 18 6.94 1.87 0.51
N VAL A 19 6.88 3.08 -0.05
CA VAL A 19 6.69 4.32 0.73
C VAL A 19 5.36 4.30 1.48
N CYS A 20 4.29 3.82 0.85
CA CYS A 20 3.00 3.65 1.52
C CYS A 20 3.10 2.67 2.70
N ALA A 21 3.85 1.57 2.57
CA ALA A 21 4.05 0.63 3.67
C ALA A 21 4.84 1.25 4.82
N VAL A 22 5.95 1.92 4.53
CA VAL A 22 6.76 2.60 5.55
C VAL A 22 5.92 3.66 6.27
N GLY A 23 5.19 4.50 5.54
CA GLY A 23 4.32 5.52 6.12
C GLY A 23 3.18 4.91 6.95
N ALA A 24 2.48 3.91 6.42
CA ALA A 24 1.37 3.26 7.13
C ALA A 24 1.83 2.64 8.45
N THR A 25 2.99 1.96 8.43
CA THR A 25 3.54 1.24 9.59
C THR A 25 4.17 2.18 10.63
N MET A 26 4.93 3.18 10.21
CA MET A 26 5.58 4.12 11.13
C MET A 26 4.58 5.03 11.85
N TYR A 27 3.55 5.47 11.14
CA TYR A 27 2.50 6.32 11.71
C TYR A 27 1.31 5.52 12.23
N LEU A 28 1.41 4.20 12.32
CA LEU A 28 0.33 3.39 12.87
C LEU A 28 -0.02 3.85 14.28
N TYR A 29 0.99 4.17 15.10
CA TYR A 29 0.91 4.68 16.47
C TYR A 29 0.65 6.19 16.56
N LEU A 30 0.00 6.81 15.58
CA LEU A 30 -0.43 8.19 15.73
C LEU A 30 -1.54 8.27 16.80
N TYR A 31 -1.22 8.91 17.93
CA TYR A 31 -2.14 9.05 19.07
C TYR A 31 -2.93 10.35 18.95
N VAL A 32 -4.24 10.27 19.18
CA VAL A 32 -5.08 11.44 19.45
C VAL A 32 -5.46 11.36 20.93
N GLY A 33 -4.77 12.14 21.76
CA GLY A 33 -4.82 11.97 23.21
C GLY A 33 -4.20 10.63 23.64
N ALA A 34 -4.95 9.81 24.37
CA ALA A 34 -4.52 8.47 24.79
C ALA A 34 -4.95 7.35 23.83
N VAL A 35 -5.77 7.67 22.82
CA VAL A 35 -6.33 6.66 21.92
C VAL A 35 -5.44 6.53 20.69
N PRO A 36 -4.92 5.32 20.42
CA PRO A 36 -4.08 5.10 19.27
C PRO A 36 -4.97 5.00 18.01
N LEU A 37 -4.91 5.98 17.09
CA LEU A 37 -5.77 6.07 15.91
C LEU A 37 -5.01 5.67 14.62
N PRO A 38 -5.34 4.51 13.98
CA PRO A 38 -4.63 4.02 12.80
C PRO A 38 -5.05 4.74 11.50
N ILE A 39 -5.11 6.08 11.53
CA ILE A 39 -5.51 6.90 10.38
C ILE A 39 -4.50 6.74 9.23
N SER A 40 -3.23 6.49 9.54
CA SER A 40 -2.19 6.22 8.56
C SER A 40 -2.53 5.03 7.67
N ALA A 41 -3.08 3.94 8.23
CA ALA A 41 -3.47 2.76 7.46
C ALA A 41 -4.54 3.09 6.42
N ILE A 42 -5.52 3.92 6.79
CA ILE A 42 -6.58 4.37 5.90
C ILE A 42 -6.01 5.29 4.81
N GLY A 43 -5.25 6.32 5.20
CA GLY A 43 -4.69 7.30 4.27
C GLY A 43 -3.72 6.69 3.27
N PHE A 44 -2.75 5.91 3.73
CA PHE A 44 -1.80 5.23 2.85
C PHE A 44 -2.42 4.06 2.08
N GLY A 45 -3.45 3.40 2.61
CA GLY A 45 -4.24 2.41 1.86
C GLY A 45 -5.00 3.06 0.69
N ALA A 46 -5.60 4.23 0.90
CA ALA A 46 -6.27 5.00 -0.15
C ALA A 46 -5.28 5.52 -1.20
N LEU A 47 -4.11 6.02 -0.76
CA LEU A 47 -3.04 6.44 -1.67
C LEU A 47 -2.54 5.27 -2.52
N LEU A 48 -2.31 4.12 -1.89
CA LEU A 48 -1.91 2.89 -2.57
C LEU A 48 -2.96 2.44 -3.60
N ALA A 49 -4.24 2.57 -3.28
CA ALA A 49 -5.34 2.28 -4.19
C ALA A 49 -5.31 3.21 -5.42
N GLY A 50 -5.07 4.51 -5.22
CA GLY A 50 -4.90 5.47 -6.30
C GLY A 50 -3.73 5.12 -7.22
N ILE A 51 -2.58 4.75 -6.65
CA ILE A 51 -1.39 4.31 -7.41
C ILE A 51 -1.71 3.03 -8.22
N SER A 52 -2.38 2.05 -7.61
CA SER A 52 -2.80 0.81 -8.27
C SER A 52 -3.72 1.07 -9.47
N VAL A 53 -4.74 1.93 -9.29
CA VAL A 53 -5.65 2.32 -10.37
C VAL A 53 -4.91 3.08 -11.48
N ALA A 54 -4.04 4.02 -11.13
CA ALA A 54 -3.23 4.74 -12.11
C ALA A 54 -2.35 3.78 -12.94
N CYS A 55 -1.70 2.80 -12.28
CA CYS A 55 -0.91 1.78 -12.97
C CYS A 55 -1.75 0.92 -13.91
N ARG A 56 -2.98 0.57 -13.52
CA ARG A 56 -3.92 -0.16 -14.40
C ARG A 56 -4.26 0.65 -15.65
N ARG A 57 -4.61 1.93 -15.47
CA ARG A 57 -5.00 2.83 -16.57
C ARG A 57 -3.84 3.11 -17.54
N LEU A 58 -2.61 3.14 -17.04
CA LEU A 58 -1.41 3.39 -17.85
C LEU A 58 -0.88 2.14 -18.54
N GLY A 59 -0.88 0.99 -17.85
CA GLY A 59 -0.26 -0.26 -18.31
C GLY A 59 -1.21 -1.23 -19.01
N GLY A 60 -2.53 -1.02 -18.96
CA GLY A 60 -3.57 -1.86 -19.60
C GLY A 60 -3.75 -3.26 -18.99
N GLU A 61 -2.68 -3.86 -18.46
CA GLU A 61 -2.70 -5.19 -17.88
C GLU A 61 -2.94 -5.18 -16.37
N ALA A 62 -3.79 -6.09 -15.90
CA ALA A 62 -4.12 -6.24 -14.48
C ALA A 62 -2.88 -6.49 -13.59
N ARG A 63 -1.81 -7.04 -14.17
CA ARG A 63 -0.53 -7.30 -13.49
C ARG A 63 0.18 -6.02 -13.05
N PHE A 64 0.09 -4.96 -13.85
CA PHE A 64 0.69 -3.65 -13.54
C PHE A 64 0.08 -3.03 -12.28
N ALA A 65 -1.21 -3.24 -12.05
CA ALA A 65 -1.93 -2.73 -10.88
C ALA A 65 -1.51 -3.40 -9.56
N ALA A 66 -1.04 -4.65 -9.62
CA ALA A 66 -0.70 -5.43 -8.43
C ALA A 66 0.67 -5.07 -7.84
N ILE A 67 1.58 -4.53 -8.63
CA ILE A 67 2.96 -4.23 -8.23
C ILE A 67 3.09 -3.32 -7.01
N PRO A 68 2.40 -2.17 -6.92
CA PRO A 68 2.49 -1.34 -5.72
C PRO A 68 2.00 -2.09 -4.48
N VAL A 69 0.98 -2.94 -4.61
CA VAL A 69 0.44 -3.76 -3.50
C VAL A 69 1.45 -4.83 -3.08
N ILE A 70 2.11 -5.49 -4.03
CA ILE A 70 3.17 -6.47 -3.74
C ILE A 70 4.33 -5.80 -3.00
N ALA A 71 4.80 -4.65 -3.49
CA ALA A 71 5.87 -3.90 -2.83
C ALA A 71 5.49 -3.47 -1.41
N PHE A 72 4.25 -3.02 -1.22
CA PHE A 72 3.70 -2.72 0.10
C PHE A 72 3.79 -3.94 1.03
N LEU A 73 3.29 -5.10 0.61
CA LEU A 73 3.27 -6.31 1.43
C LEU A 73 4.67 -6.82 1.76
N VAL A 74 5.62 -6.74 0.82
CA VAL A 74 7.02 -7.11 1.07
C VAL A 74 7.59 -6.28 2.22
N VAL A 75 7.40 -4.95 2.20
CA VAL A 75 7.88 -4.08 3.28
C VAL A 75 7.19 -4.39 4.61
N VAL A 76 5.87 -4.63 4.60
CA VAL A 76 5.13 -5.02 5.82
C VAL A 76 5.66 -6.33 6.39
N VAL A 77 5.95 -7.33 5.56
CA VAL A 77 6.55 -8.60 5.99
C VAL A 77 7.94 -8.38 6.58
N VAL A 78 8.78 -7.54 5.97
CA VAL A 78 10.09 -7.18 6.55
C VAL A 78 9.91 -6.56 7.92
N PHE A 79 8.94 -5.66 8.10
CA PHE A 79 8.67 -5.01 9.39
C PHE A 79 8.05 -5.95 10.43
N LEU A 80 7.39 -7.04 10.00
CA LEU A 80 6.96 -8.10 10.90
C LEU A 80 8.13 -8.92 11.47
N LEU A 81 9.20 -9.09 10.70
CA LEU A 81 10.42 -9.80 11.13
C LEU A 81 11.35 -8.95 12.01
N GLY A 82 11.13 -7.63 12.05
CA GLY A 82 11.91 -6.69 12.84
C GLY A 82 11.65 -5.27 12.37
N GLY A 83 10.67 -4.61 13.00
CA GLY A 83 10.26 -3.26 12.64
C GLY A 83 11.30 -2.21 13.04
N PRO A 84 11.24 -1.00 12.45
CA PRO A 84 12.14 0.09 12.81
C PRO A 84 12.02 0.39 14.31
N GLY A 85 13.16 0.56 14.99
CA GLY A 85 13.19 0.77 16.44
C GLY A 85 12.96 -0.50 17.27
N ASN A 86 13.20 -1.69 16.71
CA ASN A 86 13.01 -2.98 17.39
C ASN A 86 11.56 -3.21 17.85
N SER A 87 10.63 -2.58 17.13
CA SER A 87 9.19 -2.68 17.38
C SER A 87 8.66 -3.94 16.70
N ILE A 88 7.94 -4.76 17.47
CA ILE A 88 7.41 -6.03 17.01
C ILE A 88 5.92 -5.90 16.75
N MET A 89 5.57 -5.88 15.46
CA MET A 89 4.24 -5.53 14.98
C MET A 89 3.24 -6.70 15.03
N TYR A 90 3.72 -7.93 15.29
CA TYR A 90 2.92 -9.16 15.21
C TYR A 90 1.81 -9.28 16.27
N THR A 91 1.93 -8.59 17.41
CA THR A 91 0.89 -8.59 18.48
C THR A 91 -0.02 -7.35 18.38
N ASP A 92 0.16 -6.50 17.38
CA ASP A 92 -0.58 -5.25 17.27
C ASP A 92 -1.97 -5.47 16.64
N TRP A 93 -3.03 -5.10 17.37
CA TRP A 93 -4.42 -5.19 16.90
C TRP A 93 -4.69 -4.30 15.67
N ARG A 94 -3.81 -3.35 15.35
CA ARG A 94 -3.92 -2.49 14.16
C ARG A 94 -3.33 -3.10 12.91
N LEU A 95 -2.55 -4.16 13.04
CA LEU A 95 -2.02 -4.92 11.90
C LEU A 95 -3.13 -5.40 10.94
N PRO A 96 -4.24 -6.03 11.40
CA PRO A 96 -5.32 -6.41 10.49
C PRO A 96 -5.94 -5.20 9.78
N LEU A 97 -6.07 -4.05 10.44
CA LEU A 97 -6.55 -2.80 9.80
C LEU A 97 -5.61 -2.34 8.69
N LEU A 98 -4.30 -2.40 8.92
CA LEU A 98 -3.29 -2.08 7.91
C LEU A 98 -3.37 -3.02 6.70
N LEU A 99 -3.55 -4.32 6.92
CA LEU A 99 -3.72 -5.28 5.83
C LEU A 99 -5.04 -5.11 5.09
N VAL A 100 -6.14 -4.88 5.80
CA VAL A 100 -7.46 -4.63 5.20
C VAL A 100 -7.44 -3.36 4.37
N CYS A 101 -6.81 -2.27 4.84
CA CYS A 101 -6.71 -1.05 4.06
C CYS A 101 -5.74 -1.20 2.89
N GLY A 102 -4.56 -1.78 3.12
CA GLY A 102 -3.50 -1.93 2.12
C GLY A 102 -3.82 -2.94 1.00
N ILE A 103 -4.68 -3.93 1.25
CA ILE A 103 -5.11 -4.91 0.24
C ILE A 103 -6.53 -4.60 -0.24
N GLY A 104 -7.45 -4.36 0.69
CA GLY A 104 -8.87 -4.20 0.39
C GLY A 104 -9.19 -2.95 -0.41
N MET A 105 -8.55 -1.80 -0.11
CA MET A 105 -8.81 -0.56 -0.85
C MET A 105 -8.32 -0.63 -2.30
N PRO A 106 -7.08 -1.09 -2.61
CA PRO A 106 -6.66 -1.26 -4.00
C PRO A 106 -7.52 -2.25 -4.78
N VAL A 107 -7.97 -3.33 -4.15
CA VAL A 107 -8.86 -4.32 -4.78
C VAL A 107 -10.21 -3.69 -5.08
N ALA A 108 -10.84 -3.03 -4.10
CA ALA A 108 -12.12 -2.34 -4.28
C ALA A 108 -12.03 -1.25 -5.36
N ALA A 109 -10.99 -0.42 -5.32
CA ALA A 109 -10.76 0.62 -6.32
C ALA A 109 -10.55 0.03 -7.72
N GLY A 110 -9.87 -1.11 -7.82
CA GLY A 110 -9.73 -1.85 -9.09
C GLY A 110 -11.05 -2.37 -9.64
N TYR A 111 -11.96 -2.86 -8.79
CA TYR A 111 -13.31 -3.27 -9.20
C TYR A 111 -14.16 -2.08 -9.66
N LEU A 112 -14.14 -0.98 -8.92
CA LEU A 112 -14.89 0.23 -9.27
C LEU A 112 -14.37 0.83 -10.58
N ALA A 113 -13.05 0.83 -10.78
CA ALA A 113 -12.46 1.32 -12.02
C ALA A 113 -12.87 0.47 -13.24
N SER A 114 -13.09 -0.83 -13.08
CA SER A 114 -13.54 -1.71 -14.16
C SER A 114 -15.03 -1.66 -14.46
N SER A 115 -15.87 -1.11 -13.56
CA SER A 115 -17.31 -0.98 -13.80
C SER A 115 -17.69 0.26 -14.61
N ASP A 116 -16.77 1.22 -14.74
CA ASP A 116 -16.97 2.46 -15.51
C ASP A 116 -16.60 2.33 -17.01
N GLU A 117 -16.11 1.15 -17.43
CA GLU A 117 -15.73 0.80 -18.81
C GLU A 117 -16.80 -0.03 -19.50
#